data_AF-A0A7K9CVM0-F1
#
_entry.id   AF-A0A7K9CVM0-F1
#
_cell.length_a   1.000
_cell.length_b   1.000
_cell.length_c   1.000
_cell.angle_alpha   90.00
_cell.angle_beta   90.00
_cell.angle_gamma   90.00
#
_symmetry.space_group_name_H-M   'P 1'
#
loop_
_entity.id
_entity.type
_entity.pdbx_description
1 polymer ?
#
loop_
_entity_poly.entity_id
_entity_poly.type
_entity_poly.pdbx_seq_one_letter_code
_entity_poly.pdbx_strand_id
1 'polypeptide(L)'
;LNDNPSHYKITLSGTVKSPKINFDPPFLMLMPVPLDVKTEAAINIIPKDYLRQSRIQVELPKLELEDGDRIYPFSVQFPEGQVIVLSSDGTNKELICRISFRSSRPVSFSGNIFFIDEEEN
;
A
#
# COMPACT_ATOMS: atom_id res chain seq x y z
N LEU A 1 47.46 -46.06 -1.12
CA LEU A 1 46.00 -45.84 -1.13
C LEU A 1 45.65 -45.10 0.16
N ASN A 2 45.47 -43.79 0.12
CA ASN A 2 44.84 -42.99 1.18
C ASN A 2 44.55 -41.60 0.59
N ASP A 3 43.52 -41.57 -0.25
CA ASP A 3 42.88 -40.36 -0.76
C ASP A 3 41.76 -40.02 0.22
N ASN A 4 41.96 -39.03 1.09
CA ASN A 4 40.91 -38.53 1.98
C ASN A 4 40.82 -37.01 1.82
N PRO A 5 39.96 -36.49 0.91
CA PRO A 5 39.78 -35.07 0.77
C PRO A 5 39.02 -34.56 2.00
N SER A 6 39.66 -33.74 2.82
CA SER A 6 39.06 -33.08 3.98
C SER A 6 37.76 -32.39 3.57
N HIS A 7 36.62 -32.89 4.05
CA HIS A 7 35.31 -32.34 3.74
C HIS A 7 35.12 -30.99 4.45
N TYR A 8 35.28 -29.88 3.72
CA TYR A 8 34.91 -28.56 4.22
C TYR A 8 33.38 -28.46 4.32
N LYS A 9 32.86 -28.36 5.55
CA LYS A 9 31.43 -28.11 5.79
C LYS A 9 31.18 -26.62 5.93
N ILE A 10 30.60 -26.00 4.92
CA ILE A 10 30.11 -24.62 4.99
C ILE A 10 28.68 -24.66 5.51
N THR A 11 28.43 -23.98 6.64
CA THR A 11 27.08 -23.81 7.17
C THR A 11 26.66 -22.37 6.91
N LEU A 12 25.60 -22.20 6.11
CA LEU A 12 24.99 -20.91 5.86
C LEU A 12 23.71 -20.81 6.68
N SER A 13 23.51 -19.66 7.35
CA SER A 13 22.27 -19.31 8.01
C SER A 13 21.84 -17.91 7.59
N GLY A 14 20.54 -17.64 7.65
CA GLY A 14 19.95 -16.36 7.32
C GLY A 14 18.55 -16.23 7.93
N THR A 15 18.07 -15.00 8.06
CA THR A 15 16.72 -14.69 8.54
C THR A 15 15.93 -14.10 7.39
N VAL A 16 14.78 -14.70 7.08
CA VAL A 16 13.84 -14.14 6.12
C VAL A 16 13.00 -13.08 6.82
N LYS A 17 12.94 -11.88 6.25
CA LYS A 17 12.04 -10.83 6.71
C LYS A 17 10.69 -10.98 6.01
N SER A 18 9.61 -10.71 6.75
CA SER A 18 8.26 -10.67 6.19
C SER A 18 8.05 -9.32 5.47
N PRO A 19 7.41 -9.32 4.29
CA PRO A 19 7.06 -8.10 3.57
C PRO A 19 6.23 -7.14 4.41
N LYS A 20 6.44 -5.84 4.25
CA LYS A 20 5.71 -4.80 4.99
C LYS A 20 5.48 -3.58 4.14
N ILE A 21 4.32 -2.95 4.30
CA ILE A 21 3.99 -1.67 3.68
C ILE A 21 4.00 -0.58 4.75
N ASN A 22 4.69 0.53 4.47
CA ASN A 22 4.59 1.75 5.26
C ASN A 22 4.02 2.88 4.41
N PHE A 23 3.51 3.93 5.07
CA PHE A 23 2.88 5.07 4.41
C PHE A 23 3.49 6.38 4.88
N ASP A 24 3.65 7.32 3.94
CA ASP A 24 4.05 8.69 4.23
C ASP A 24 3.18 9.69 3.44
N PRO A 25 2.37 10.53 4.11
CA PRO A 25 2.15 10.57 5.55
C PRO A 25 1.38 9.34 6.08
N PRO A 26 1.48 9.02 7.39
CA PRO A 26 0.79 7.87 8.00
C PRO A 26 -0.72 8.09 8.20
N PHE A 27 -1.20 9.34 8.15
CA PHE A 27 -2.62 9.69 8.18
C PHE A 27 -2.87 10.91 7.30
N LEU A 28 -4.10 11.02 6.78
CA LEU A 28 -4.51 12.13 5.93
C LEU A 28 -5.64 12.92 6.54
N MET A 29 -5.52 14.25 6.48
CA MET A 29 -6.62 15.19 6.67
C MET A 29 -6.85 15.93 5.37
N LEU A 30 -8.02 15.71 4.77
CA LEU A 30 -8.42 16.44 3.57
C LEU A 30 -9.11 17.75 3.98
N MET A 31 -8.80 18.83 3.27
CA MET A 31 -9.44 20.12 3.51
C MET A 31 -10.94 20.04 3.17
N PRO A 32 -11.81 20.69 3.94
CA PRO A 32 -13.23 20.80 3.60
C PRO A 32 -13.40 21.45 2.22
N VAL A 33 -14.30 20.89 1.42
CA VAL A 33 -14.64 21.40 0.10
C VAL A 33 -16.15 21.48 -0.07
N PRO A 34 -16.66 22.36 -0.97
CA PRO A 34 -18.07 22.37 -1.33
C PRO A 34 -18.54 21.03 -1.89
N LEU A 35 -19.87 20.85 -1.94
CA LEU A 35 -20.48 19.68 -2.58
C LEU A 35 -20.01 19.57 -4.03
N ASP A 36 -19.83 18.33 -4.47
CA ASP A 36 -19.39 17.97 -5.82
C ASP A 36 -18.02 18.50 -6.25
N VAL A 37 -17.28 19.16 -5.36
CA VAL A 37 -15.90 19.57 -5.59
C VAL A 37 -14.96 18.45 -5.13
N LYS A 38 -14.04 18.07 -6.01
CA LYS A 38 -12.99 17.09 -5.73
C LYS A 38 -11.86 17.74 -4.94
N THR A 39 -11.42 17.10 -3.86
CA THR A 39 -10.14 17.37 -3.19
C THR A 39 -9.25 16.14 -3.29
N GLU A 40 -7.93 16.34 -3.27
CA GLU A 40 -6.95 15.26 -3.46
C GLU A 40 -5.72 15.48 -2.56
N ALA A 41 -5.17 14.37 -2.07
CA ALA A 41 -3.86 14.32 -1.43
C ALA A 41 -3.08 13.11 -1.96
N ALA A 42 -1.76 13.20 -1.94
CA ALA A 42 -0.88 12.09 -2.32
C ALA A 42 -0.26 11.47 -1.06
N ILE A 43 -0.08 10.15 -1.10
CA ILE A 43 0.75 9.40 -0.15
C ILE A 43 1.82 8.62 -0.90
N ASN A 44 2.95 8.43 -0.25
CA ASN A 44 3.96 7.47 -0.65
C ASN A 44 3.66 6.15 0.04
N ILE A 45 3.60 5.08 -0.75
CA ILE A 45 3.54 3.71 -0.29
C ILE A 45 4.97 3.17 -0.37
N ILE A 46 5.49 2.77 0.79
CA ILE A 46 6.89 2.40 1.00
C ILE A 46 6.96 0.90 1.31
N PRO A 47 6.99 0.04 0.27
CA PRO A 47 7.17 -1.39 0.43
C PRO A 47 8.56 -1.70 0.98
N LYS A 48 8.65 -2.72 1.85
CA LYS A 48 9.90 -3.22 2.42
C LYS A 48 9.91 -4.73 2.40
N ASP A 49 11.10 -5.28 2.14
CA ASP A 49 11.39 -6.71 2.22
C ASP A 49 10.54 -7.58 1.26
N TYR A 50 9.97 -7.00 0.19
CA TYR A 50 9.35 -7.77 -0.90
C TYR A 50 10.44 -8.40 -1.76
N LEU A 51 10.36 -9.71 -1.97
CA LEU A 51 11.31 -10.48 -2.79
C LEU A 51 10.83 -10.73 -4.21
N ARG A 52 9.54 -10.44 -4.48
CA ARG A 52 8.87 -10.63 -5.77
C ARG A 52 7.98 -9.44 -6.06
N GLN A 53 7.53 -9.34 -7.31
CA GLN A 53 6.49 -8.40 -7.64
C GLN A 53 5.20 -8.76 -6.90
N SER A 54 4.48 -7.76 -6.41
CA SER A 54 3.20 -7.94 -5.74
C SER A 54 2.26 -6.80 -6.12
N ARG A 55 1.04 -7.13 -6.54
CA ARG A 55 0.04 -6.12 -6.86
C ARG A 55 -0.72 -5.71 -5.61
N ILE A 56 -0.81 -4.41 -5.38
CA ILE A 56 -1.60 -3.86 -4.28
C ILE A 56 -3.08 -3.87 -4.69
N GLN A 57 -3.97 -4.25 -3.79
CA GLN A 57 -5.41 -4.02 -3.85
C GLN A 57 -5.79 -2.91 -2.87
N VAL A 58 -6.86 -2.18 -3.16
CA VAL A 58 -7.31 -1.08 -2.29
C VAL A 58 -8.75 -1.29 -1.90
N GLU A 59 -9.01 -1.33 -0.59
CA GLU A 59 -10.35 -1.28 -0.04
C GLU A 59 -10.64 0.12 0.47
N LEU A 60 -11.67 0.73 -0.12
CA LEU A 60 -12.09 2.07 0.23
C LEU A 60 -13.22 2.02 1.26
N PRO A 61 -13.23 2.96 2.22
CA PRO A 61 -14.28 3.00 3.22
C PRO A 61 -15.62 3.32 2.58
N LYS A 62 -16.64 2.59 3.04
CA LYS A 62 -18.04 2.81 2.69
C LYS A 62 -18.68 3.66 3.78
N LEU A 63 -19.45 4.67 3.38
CA LEU A 63 -20.19 5.53 4.29
C LEU A 63 -21.68 5.25 4.19
N GLU A 64 -22.31 4.89 5.31
CA GLU A 64 -23.77 4.82 5.44
C GLU A 64 -24.31 6.20 5.88
N LEU A 65 -25.34 6.66 5.18
CA LEU A 65 -26.01 7.94 5.44
C LEU A 65 -27.26 7.72 6.31
N GLU A 66 -27.82 8.81 6.83
CA GLU A 66 -28.97 8.76 7.75
C GLU A 66 -30.23 8.13 7.14
N ASP A 67 -30.39 8.23 5.82
CA ASP A 67 -31.49 7.62 5.06
C ASP A 67 -31.24 6.14 4.70
N GLY A 68 -30.11 5.58 5.16
CA GLY A 68 -29.69 4.20 4.87
C GLY A 68 -28.98 4.04 3.52
N ASP A 69 -28.85 5.10 2.72
CA ASP A 69 -28.05 5.06 1.50
C ASP A 69 -26.58 4.85 1.83
N ARG A 70 -25.86 4.19 0.93
CA ARG A 70 -24.44 3.94 1.09
C ARG A 70 -23.64 4.54 -0.05
N ILE A 71 -22.66 5.36 0.27
CA ILE A 71 -21.82 6.07 -0.70
C ILE A 71 -20.34 5.69 -0.57
N TYR A 72 -19.60 5.89 -1.66
CA TYR A 72 -18.15 5.73 -1.75
C TYR A 72 -17.55 7.09 -2.13
N PRO A 73 -17.30 7.98 -1.15
CA PRO A 73 -16.87 9.34 -1.43
C PRO A 73 -15.38 9.42 -1.78
N PHE A 74 -14.63 8.34 -1.56
CA PHE A 74 -13.21 8.24 -1.87
C PHE A 74 -12.95 7.52 -3.18
N SER A 75 -11.86 7.89 -3.84
CA SER A 75 -11.29 7.16 -4.99
C SER A 75 -9.77 7.26 -4.95
N VAL A 76 -9.08 6.31 -5.59
CA VAL A 76 -7.61 6.25 -5.64
C VAL A 76 -7.09 6.17 -7.06
N GLN A 77 -5.90 6.74 -7.28
CA GLN A 77 -5.18 6.66 -8.54
C GLN A 77 -3.70 6.38 -8.29
N PHE A 78 -3.12 5.50 -9.11
CA PHE A 78 -1.71 5.13 -9.07
C PHE A 78 -1.03 5.60 -10.36
N PRO A 79 -0.47 6.82 -10.39
CA PRO A 79 0.15 7.38 -11.60
C PRO A 79 1.29 6.50 -12.16
N GLU A 80 2.09 5.86 -11.31
CA GLU A 80 3.17 4.95 -11.75
C GLU A 80 2.75 3.48 -11.80
N GLY A 81 1.47 3.17 -11.56
CA GLY A 81 0.96 1.81 -11.45
C GLY A 81 0.92 1.27 -10.02
N GLN A 82 0.27 0.11 -9.88
CA GLN A 82 -0.16 -0.46 -8.59
C GLN A 82 0.61 -1.75 -8.25
N VAL A 83 1.84 -1.89 -8.75
CA VAL A 83 2.66 -3.09 -8.58
C VAL A 83 3.94 -2.71 -7.87
N ILE A 84 4.19 -3.36 -6.73
CA ILE A 84 5.48 -3.29 -6.04
C ILE A 84 6.50 -4.00 -6.91
N VAL A 85 7.57 -3.29 -7.29
CA VAL A 85 8.65 -3.83 -8.11
C VAL A 85 9.97 -3.78 -7.35
N LEU A 86 10.79 -4.81 -7.54
CA LEU A 86 12.19 -4.78 -7.09
C LEU A 86 13.03 -3.99 -8.09
N SER A 87 13.81 -3.06 -7.56
CA SER A 87 14.87 -2.37 -8.26
C SER A 87 16.09 -3.29 -8.44
N SER A 88 16.97 -2.94 -9.38
CA SER A 88 18.19 -3.70 -9.67
C SER A 88 19.18 -3.77 -8.49
N ASP A 89 19.07 -2.85 -7.53
CA ASP A 89 19.87 -2.80 -6.31
C ASP A 89 19.28 -3.64 -5.16
N GLY A 90 18.18 -4.35 -5.40
CA GLY A 90 17.50 -5.17 -4.41
C GLY A 90 16.56 -4.39 -3.48
N THR A 91 16.34 -3.10 -3.70
CA THR A 91 15.36 -2.30 -2.96
C THR A 91 13.97 -2.39 -3.60
N ASN A 92 12.91 -2.13 -2.81
CA ASN A 92 11.56 -2.02 -3.35
C ASN A 92 11.27 -0.57 -3.71
N LYS A 93 10.77 -0.33 -4.93
CA LYS A 93 10.45 1.02 -5.39
C LYS A 93 9.19 1.54 -4.70
N GLU A 94 9.23 2.80 -4.25
CA GLU A 94 8.06 3.50 -3.72
C GLU A 94 7.01 3.75 -4.80
N LEU A 95 5.75 3.77 -4.39
CA LEU A 95 4.59 4.05 -5.24
C LEU A 95 3.87 5.29 -4.73
N ILE A 96 3.44 6.17 -5.63
CA ILE A 96 2.57 7.29 -5.25
C ILE A 96 1.12 6.85 -5.43
N CYS A 97 0.31 7.06 -4.40
CA CYS A 97 -1.14 6.91 -4.47
C CYS A 97 -1.81 8.26 -4.24
N ARG A 98 -2.64 8.68 -5.18
CA ARG A 98 -3.48 9.87 -5.08
C ARG A 98 -4.84 9.47 -4.54
N ILE A 99 -5.16 9.91 -3.32
CA ILE A 99 -6.45 9.71 -2.67
C ILE A 99 -7.29 10.96 -2.90
N SER A 100 -8.49 10.75 -3.44
CA SER A 100 -9.42 11.81 -3.77
C SER A 100 -10.71 11.66 -3.00
N PHE A 101 -11.30 12.78 -2.59
CA PHE A 101 -12.62 12.83 -1.96
C PHE A 101 -13.57 13.73 -2.76
N ARG A 102 -14.81 13.28 -2.94
CA ARG A 102 -15.92 14.05 -3.50
C ARG A 102 -17.23 13.50 -2.96
N SER A 103 -18.14 14.38 -2.56
CA SER A 103 -19.50 14.00 -2.16
C SER A 103 -20.52 15.00 -2.70
N SER A 104 -21.64 14.50 -3.19
CA SER A 104 -22.81 15.32 -3.55
C SER A 104 -23.70 15.65 -2.34
N ARG A 105 -23.36 15.11 -1.16
CA ARG A 105 -24.10 15.28 0.10
C ARG A 105 -23.17 15.79 1.21
N PRO A 106 -23.65 16.64 2.13
CA PRO A 106 -22.86 17.06 3.29
C PRO A 106 -22.50 15.86 4.15
N VAL A 107 -21.20 15.59 4.30
CA VAL A 107 -20.69 14.47 5.12
C VAL A 107 -19.41 14.87 5.84
N SER A 108 -19.22 14.31 7.03
CA SER A 108 -17.96 14.30 7.75
C SER A 108 -17.64 12.85 8.09
N PHE A 109 -16.45 12.38 7.74
CA PHE A 109 -16.08 10.98 7.86
C PHE A 109 -14.62 10.81 8.26
N SER A 110 -14.37 9.82 9.12
CA SER A 110 -13.04 9.33 9.46
C SER A 110 -13.07 7.81 9.41
N GLY A 111 -12.05 7.21 8.79
CA GLY A 111 -11.97 5.77 8.61
C GLY A 111 -10.68 5.37 7.91
N ASN A 112 -10.55 4.07 7.66
CA ASN A 112 -9.34 3.49 7.08
C ASN A 112 -9.52 3.24 5.58
N ILE A 113 -8.44 3.45 4.83
CA ILE A 113 -8.25 2.89 3.49
C ILE A 113 -7.23 1.78 3.65
N PHE A 114 -7.56 0.57 3.21
CA PHE A 114 -6.65 -0.57 3.31
C PHE A 114 -5.94 -0.77 1.97
N PHE A 115 -4.62 -0.94 2.03
CA PHE A 115 -3.78 -1.33 0.90
C PHE A 115 -3.29 -2.73 1.20
N ILE A 116 -3.76 -3.71 0.42
CA ILE A 116 -3.60 -5.14 0.70
C ILE A 116 -2.70 -5.73 -0.38
N ASP A 117 -1.67 -6.46 -0.02
CA ASP A 117 -0.81 -7.14 -0.98
C ASP A 117 -1.29 -8.58 -1.31
N GLU A 118 -0.56 -9.29 -2.17
CA GLU A 118 -0.91 -10.67 -2.55
C GLU A 118 -0.75 -11.70 -1.42
N GLU A 119 -0.06 -11.34 -0.34
CA GLU A 119 0.09 -12.15 0.87
C GLU A 119 -0.94 -11.76 1.94
N GLU A 120 -1.90 -10.90 1.61
CA GLU A 120 -2.94 -10.36 2.50
C GLU A 120 -2.40 -9.58 3.70
N ASN A 121 -1.23 -8.94 3.55
CA ASN A 121 -0.69 -7.99 4.55
C ASN A 121 -1.39 -6.63 4.53
#